data_AF-G9NUH9-F1
#
_entry.id   AF-G9NUH9-F1
#
_cell.length_a   1.000
_cell.length_b   1.000
_cell.length_c   1.000
_cell.angle_alpha   90.00
_cell.angle_beta   90.00
_cell.angle_gamma   90.00
#
_symmetry.space_group_name_H-M   'P 1'
#
loop_
_entity.id
_entity.type
_entity.pdbx_description
1 polymer ?
#
loop_
_entity_poly.entity_id
_entity_poly.type
_entity_poly.pdbx_seq_one_letter_code
_entity_poly.pdbx_strand_id
1 'polypeptide(L)'
;MPRRIFKNLVIAAAGPLPGQLTVDSLRQWTTIRKGVFTEDFDEHVTHLLCTREQFNQKLPRIKEALARGKQQHIVHCDWFEISAVNDKKEPERDYSMRNILAKQNAAKRELARIEKGKREGERAVNTNLFHIYIDREFFSYQIDITRDDDEKGELGQRYTLHLWESNAKPHLYWFTAKFMKKKGDSQPSFHRPSPCSGPWRREMDLFVDFFRIKTGIEWQDRVLRQKTMPNSFFQYSPPVSGKPVGRRLRFCYDYCLEVNAQQRGLPWPPIE
;
A
#
# COMPACT_ATOMS: atom_id res chain seq x y z
N MET A 1 -35.45 2.95 42.08
CA MET A 1 -34.41 3.96 41.78
C MET A 1 -33.67 3.53 40.51
N PRO A 2 -33.33 4.45 39.60
CA PRO A 2 -32.58 4.13 38.38
C PRO A 2 -31.22 3.50 38.69
N ARG A 3 -30.72 2.63 37.80
CA ARG A 3 -29.43 1.96 38.02
C ARG A 3 -28.29 2.99 37.96
N ARG A 4 -27.20 2.67 38.67
CA ARG A 4 -26.02 3.54 38.82
C ARG A 4 -25.08 3.41 37.61
N ILE A 5 -25.62 3.50 36.40
CA ILE A 5 -24.91 3.15 35.16
C ILE A 5 -23.80 4.14 34.78
N PHE A 6 -23.88 5.38 35.28
CA PHE A 6 -22.88 6.42 35.05
C PHE A 6 -22.00 6.67 36.27
N LYS A 7 -21.99 5.74 37.24
CA LYS A 7 -21.11 5.83 38.41
C LYS A 7 -19.65 6.01 37.96
N ASN A 8 -18.96 6.98 38.56
CA ASN A 8 -17.57 7.37 38.27
C ASN A 8 -17.34 7.97 36.87
N LEU A 9 -18.40 8.35 36.14
CA LEU A 9 -18.27 9.05 34.87
C LEU A 9 -18.46 10.55 35.06
N VAL A 10 -17.54 11.31 34.47
CA VAL A 10 -17.66 12.76 34.26
C VAL A 10 -17.97 12.98 32.78
N ILE A 11 -19.14 13.54 32.50
CA ILE A 11 -19.71 13.69 31.16
C ILE A 11 -19.79 15.17 30.82
N ALA A 12 -19.35 15.54 29.62
CA ALA A 12 -19.50 16.88 29.07
C ALA A 12 -20.09 16.80 27.65
N ALA A 13 -20.67 17.90 27.17
CA ALA A 13 -21.09 18.04 25.78
C ALA A 13 -20.10 18.90 24.98
N ALA A 14 -19.85 18.53 23.73
CA ALA A 14 -18.99 19.30 22.82
C ALA A 14 -19.63 20.59 22.32
N GLY A 15 -20.96 20.66 22.35
CA GLY A 15 -21.81 21.77 21.93
C GLY A 15 -23.29 21.42 22.15
N PRO A 16 -24.23 22.27 21.71
CA PRO A 16 -25.66 22.01 21.85
C PRO A 16 -26.06 20.70 21.17
N LEU A 17 -26.64 19.77 21.93
CA LEU A 17 -27.09 18.47 21.43
C LEU A 17 -28.57 18.56 20.97
N PRO A 18 -29.00 17.73 20.02
CA PRO A 18 -30.36 17.79 19.48
C PRO A 18 -31.40 17.26 20.47
N GLY A 19 -32.67 17.57 20.20
CA GLY A 19 -33.81 16.97 20.90
C GLY A 19 -33.90 17.36 22.37
N GLN A 20 -34.10 16.35 23.23
CA GLN A 20 -34.29 16.56 24.67
C GLN A 20 -32.97 16.66 25.44
N LEU A 21 -31.81 16.56 24.79
CA LEU A 21 -30.48 16.63 25.42
C LEU A 21 -30.01 18.07 25.68
N THR A 22 -30.84 18.85 26.39
CA THR A 22 -30.45 20.14 26.93
C THR A 22 -29.46 19.97 28.08
N VAL A 23 -28.73 21.03 28.43
CA VAL A 23 -27.78 21.02 29.54
C VAL A 23 -28.45 20.59 30.85
N ASP A 24 -29.67 21.07 31.11
CA ASP A 24 -30.42 20.74 32.33
C ASP A 24 -30.84 19.27 32.37
N SER A 25 -31.31 18.72 31.25
CA SER A 25 -31.71 17.31 31.18
C SER A 25 -30.52 16.39 31.33
N LEU A 26 -29.39 16.71 30.67
CA LEU A 26 -28.13 15.97 30.80
C LEU A 26 -27.65 15.98 32.26
N ARG A 27 -27.66 17.14 32.92
CA ARG A 27 -27.30 17.27 34.34
C ARG A 27 -28.21 16.41 35.22
N GLN A 28 -29.52 16.51 35.05
CA GLN A 28 -30.50 15.78 35.84
C GLN A 28 -30.36 14.27 35.65
N TRP A 29 -30.36 13.80 34.39
CA TRP A 29 -30.35 12.37 34.06
C TRP A 29 -29.03 11.70 34.43
N THR A 30 -27.91 12.41 34.33
CA THR A 30 -26.59 11.94 34.77
C THR A 30 -26.54 11.79 36.28
N THR A 31 -27.02 12.80 37.02
CA THR A 31 -27.04 12.83 38.49
C THR A 31 -27.90 11.69 39.07
N ILE A 32 -29.10 11.49 38.52
CA ILE A 32 -30.01 10.41 38.91
C ILE A 32 -29.33 9.03 38.79
N ARG A 33 -28.46 8.87 37.79
CA ARG A 33 -27.71 7.63 37.50
C ARG A 33 -26.30 7.60 38.10
N LYS A 34 -26.05 8.48 39.08
CA LYS A 34 -24.81 8.58 39.89
C LYS A 34 -23.54 8.98 39.11
N GLY A 35 -23.67 9.64 37.97
CA GLY A 35 -22.56 10.32 37.30
C GLY A 35 -22.48 11.81 37.64
N VAL A 36 -21.54 12.50 37.01
CA VAL A 36 -21.37 13.96 37.09
C VAL A 36 -21.44 14.54 35.67
N PHE A 37 -22.27 15.55 35.48
CA PHE A 37 -22.27 16.35 34.25
C PHE A 37 -21.56 17.68 34.51
N THR A 38 -20.65 18.07 33.62
CA THR A 38 -19.96 19.36 33.65
C THR A 38 -20.18 20.11 32.35
N GLU A 39 -20.31 21.43 32.46
CA GLU A 39 -20.36 22.31 31.30
C GLU A 39 -18.95 22.62 30.79
N ASP A 40 -17.93 22.55 31.64
CA ASP A 40 -16.54 22.79 31.28
C ASP A 40 -15.89 21.52 30.72
N PHE A 41 -14.82 21.71 29.93
CA PHE A 41 -14.05 20.60 29.39
C PHE A 41 -12.62 20.61 29.93
N ASP A 42 -12.34 19.73 30.88
CA ASP A 42 -11.05 19.58 31.55
C ASP A 42 -10.53 18.13 31.47
N GLU A 43 -9.42 17.86 32.15
CA GLU A 43 -8.78 16.53 32.16
C GLU A 43 -9.58 15.47 32.94
N HIS A 44 -10.51 15.88 33.79
CA HIS A 44 -11.35 14.99 34.59
C HIS A 44 -12.55 14.47 33.79
N VAL A 45 -12.93 15.15 32.71
CA VAL A 45 -13.94 14.65 31.78
C VAL A 45 -13.52 13.28 31.24
N THR A 46 -14.40 12.30 31.41
CA THR A 46 -14.20 10.93 30.91
C THR A 46 -14.86 10.73 29.54
N HIS A 47 -16.02 11.37 29.34
CA HIS A 47 -16.86 11.21 28.14
C HIS A 47 -17.26 12.58 27.59
N LEU A 48 -16.94 12.82 26.33
CA LEU A 48 -17.38 13.98 25.57
C LEU A 48 -18.46 13.52 24.58
N LEU A 49 -19.70 13.96 24.82
CA LEU A 49 -20.85 13.72 23.95
C LEU A 49 -20.83 14.70 22.77
N CYS A 50 -21.05 14.22 21.57
CA CYS A 50 -21.21 15.06 20.39
C CYS A 50 -22.09 14.40 19.32
N THR A 51 -22.57 15.19 18.35
CA THR A 51 -23.17 14.64 17.12
C THR A 51 -22.10 14.34 16.06
N ARG A 52 -22.50 13.65 14.99
CA ARG A 52 -21.61 13.42 13.83
C ARG A 52 -21.14 14.71 13.18
N GLU A 53 -22.03 15.68 13.05
CA GLU A 53 -21.81 16.98 12.42
C GLU A 53 -20.79 17.78 13.22
N GLN A 54 -20.97 17.86 14.54
CA GLN A 54 -20.07 18.56 15.46
C GLN A 54 -18.65 17.96 15.40
N PHE A 55 -18.56 16.63 15.38
CA PHE A 55 -17.27 15.94 15.25
C PHE A 55 -16.59 16.23 13.92
N ASN A 56 -17.34 16.21 12.82
CA ASN A 56 -16.81 16.50 11.48
C ASN A 56 -16.37 17.97 11.34
N GLN A 57 -17.09 18.92 11.94
CA GLN A 57 -16.73 20.33 11.99
C GLN A 57 -15.51 20.60 12.90
N LYS A 58 -15.11 19.61 13.72
CA LYS A 58 -14.03 19.72 14.70
C LYS A 58 -14.22 20.93 15.62
N LEU A 59 -15.33 20.93 16.38
CA LEU A 59 -15.56 21.95 17.42
C LEU A 59 -14.35 22.05 18.39
N PRO A 60 -14.14 23.20 19.05
CA PRO A 60 -12.97 23.42 19.91
C PRO A 60 -12.71 22.31 20.93
N ARG A 61 -13.74 21.90 21.68
CA ARG A 61 -13.66 20.81 22.68
C ARG A 61 -13.28 19.46 22.06
N ILE A 62 -13.71 19.21 20.82
CA ILE A 62 -13.36 17.99 20.08
C ILE A 62 -11.90 18.05 19.63
N LYS A 63 -11.42 19.20 19.15
CA LYS A 63 -9.99 19.38 18.81
C LYS A 63 -9.11 19.16 20.03
N GLU A 64 -9.51 19.72 21.17
CA GLU A 64 -8.81 19.57 22.43
C GLU A 64 -8.81 18.11 22.91
N ALA A 65 -9.96 17.44 22.90
CA ALA A 65 -10.08 16.02 23.24
C ALA A 65 -9.26 15.12 22.30
N LEU A 66 -9.13 15.48 21.01
CA LEU A 66 -8.29 14.77 20.06
C LEU A 66 -6.80 15.02 20.33
N ALA A 67 -6.40 16.23 20.71
CA ALA A 67 -5.02 16.59 21.05
C ALA A 67 -4.54 15.85 22.30
N ARG A 68 -5.43 15.65 23.29
CA ARG A 68 -5.17 14.87 24.52
C ARG A 68 -5.14 13.35 24.30
N GLY A 69 -5.27 12.87 23.07
CA GLY A 69 -5.09 11.47 22.72
C GLY A 69 -6.30 10.58 23.03
N LYS A 70 -6.10 9.48 23.76
CA LYS A 70 -7.11 8.42 24.01
C LYS A 70 -7.68 8.42 25.42
N GLN A 71 -7.29 9.35 26.27
CA GLN A 71 -7.72 9.42 27.67
C GLN A 71 -9.22 9.70 27.81
N GLN A 72 -9.77 10.53 26.92
CA GLN A 72 -11.18 10.90 26.88
C GLN A 72 -11.94 10.15 25.79
N HIS A 73 -13.08 9.57 26.13
CA HIS A 73 -13.99 8.97 25.15
C HIS A 73 -14.78 10.05 24.43
N ILE A 74 -14.60 10.17 23.11
CA ILE A 74 -15.48 10.99 22.27
C ILE A 74 -16.52 10.06 21.65
N VAL A 75 -17.77 10.20 22.10
CA VAL A 75 -18.87 9.29 21.77
C VAL A 75 -20.06 10.06 21.20
N HIS A 76 -20.81 9.41 20.32
CA HIS A 76 -22.07 9.94 19.80
C HIS A 76 -23.08 10.12 20.94
N CYS A 77 -23.93 11.15 20.88
CA CYS A 77 -24.94 11.42 21.92
C CYS A 77 -25.91 10.25 22.15
N ASP A 78 -26.18 9.44 21.13
CA ASP A 78 -27.03 8.23 21.26
C ASP A 78 -26.52 7.25 22.32
N TRP A 79 -25.20 7.20 22.57
CA TRP A 79 -24.65 6.36 23.64
C TRP A 79 -25.30 6.69 24.98
N PHE A 80 -25.48 7.97 25.26
CA PHE A 80 -26.07 8.45 26.51
C PHE A 80 -27.56 8.17 26.55
N GLU A 81 -28.29 8.49 25.47
CA GLU A 81 -29.74 8.27 25.37
C GLU A 81 -30.09 6.78 25.49
N ILE A 82 -29.43 5.94 24.69
CA ILE A 82 -29.69 4.50 24.67
C ILE A 82 -29.28 3.88 26.01
N SER A 83 -28.16 4.31 26.60
CA SER A 83 -27.79 3.86 27.96
C SER A 83 -28.85 4.23 28.99
N ALA A 84 -29.40 5.44 28.90
CA ALA A 84 -30.42 5.93 29.81
C ALA A 84 -31.76 5.20 29.66
N VAL A 85 -32.15 4.88 28.41
CA VAL A 85 -33.37 4.12 28.07
C VAL A 85 -33.25 2.66 28.50
N ASN A 86 -32.11 2.01 28.23
CA ASN A 86 -31.88 0.61 28.55
C ASN A 86 -31.54 0.37 30.04
N ASP A 87 -31.38 1.45 30.82
CA ASP A 87 -30.90 1.43 32.20
C ASP A 87 -29.62 0.56 32.36
N LYS A 88 -28.74 0.66 31.36
CA LYS A 88 -27.48 -0.09 31.24
C LYS A 88 -26.43 0.80 30.60
N LYS A 89 -25.19 0.74 31.07
CA LYS A 89 -24.07 1.41 30.41
C LYS A 89 -23.76 0.70 29.09
N GLU A 90 -24.04 1.34 27.96
CA GLU A 90 -23.70 0.79 26.65
C GLU A 90 -22.19 0.81 26.40
N PRO A 91 -21.65 -0.10 25.57
CA PRO A 91 -20.24 -0.09 25.19
C PRO A 91 -19.85 1.16 24.40
N GLU A 92 -18.87 1.93 24.86
CA GLU A 92 -18.42 3.17 24.21
C GLU A 92 -17.84 2.91 22.82
N ARG A 93 -17.31 1.71 22.59
CA ARG A 93 -16.61 1.33 21.35
C ARG A 93 -17.49 1.53 20.12
N ASP A 94 -18.78 1.20 20.21
CA ASP A 94 -19.72 1.20 19.09
C ASP A 94 -20.20 2.61 18.75
N TYR A 95 -20.19 3.51 19.73
CA TYR A 95 -20.54 4.93 19.58
C TYR A 95 -19.32 5.84 19.47
N SER A 96 -18.10 5.29 19.54
CA SER A 96 -16.88 6.07 19.49
C SER A 96 -16.71 6.73 18.12
N MET A 97 -16.68 8.06 18.11
CA MET A 97 -16.53 8.84 16.89
C MET A 97 -15.20 8.57 16.18
N ARG A 98 -14.16 8.24 16.96
CA ARG A 98 -12.85 7.80 16.44
C ARG A 98 -12.97 6.49 15.68
N ASN A 99 -13.65 5.49 16.25
CA ASN A 99 -13.83 4.18 15.61
C ASN A 99 -14.70 4.28 14.36
N ILE A 100 -15.80 5.04 14.42
CA ILE A 100 -16.69 5.27 13.28
C ILE A 100 -15.90 5.89 12.12
N LEU A 101 -15.12 6.95 12.38
CA LEU A 101 -14.29 7.57 11.35
C LEU A 101 -13.21 6.61 10.82
N ALA A 102 -12.55 5.84 11.68
CA ALA A 102 -11.55 4.86 11.26
C ALA A 102 -12.14 3.79 10.34
N LYS A 103 -13.34 3.27 10.66
CA LYS A 103 -14.08 2.31 9.82
C LYS A 103 -14.41 2.92 8.45
N GLN A 104 -14.92 4.15 8.41
CA GLN A 104 -15.23 4.83 7.14
C GLN A 104 -13.98 5.06 6.28
N ASN A 105 -12.88 5.52 6.90
CA ASN A 105 -11.61 5.72 6.20
C ASN A 105 -11.02 4.39 5.70
N ALA A 106 -11.17 3.30 6.46
CA ALA A 106 -10.78 1.96 6.02
C ALA A 106 -11.59 1.53 4.78
N ALA A 107 -12.92 1.69 4.80
CA ALA A 107 -13.78 1.39 3.66
C ALA A 107 -13.42 2.23 2.42
N LYS A 108 -13.17 3.54 2.59
CA LYS A 108 -12.74 4.42 1.50
C LYS A 108 -11.39 4.01 0.92
N ARG A 109 -10.42 3.63 1.77
CA ARG A 109 -9.12 3.10 1.32
C ARG A 109 -9.27 1.80 0.56
N GLU A 110 -10.17 0.91 1.00
CA GLU A 110 -10.41 -0.35 0.31
C GLU A 110 -11.05 -0.16 -1.07
N LEU A 111 -12.06 0.71 -1.18
CA LEU A 111 -12.64 1.07 -2.48
C LEU A 111 -11.59 1.69 -3.43
N ALA A 112 -10.78 2.61 -2.91
CA ALA A 112 -9.70 3.23 -3.69
C ALA A 112 -8.66 2.19 -4.14
N ARG A 113 -8.34 1.20 -3.29
CA ARG A 113 -7.45 0.09 -3.61
C ARG A 113 -8.04 -0.76 -4.74
N ILE A 114 -9.31 -1.18 -4.62
CA ILE A 114 -10.01 -1.98 -5.65
C ILE A 114 -9.99 -1.25 -6.99
N GLU A 115 -10.38 0.02 -6.99
CA GLU A 115 -10.46 0.84 -8.21
C GLU A 115 -9.09 1.06 -8.86
N LYS A 116 -8.05 1.30 -8.06
CA LYS A 116 -6.67 1.35 -8.55
C LYS A 116 -6.27 0.06 -9.27
N GLY A 117 -6.58 -1.10 -8.67
CA GLY A 117 -6.25 -2.40 -9.26
C GLY A 117 -7.00 -2.67 -10.57
N LYS A 118 -8.27 -2.24 -10.68
CA LYS A 118 -9.02 -2.32 -11.95
C LYS A 118 -8.34 -1.53 -13.06
N ARG A 119 -8.01 -0.27 -12.78
CA ARG A 119 -7.31 0.62 -13.73
C ARG A 119 -5.93 0.08 -14.15
N GLU A 120 -5.18 -0.48 -13.21
CA GLU A 120 -3.89 -1.12 -13.51
C GLU A 120 -4.07 -2.41 -14.33
N GLY A 121 -5.13 -3.18 -14.07
CA GLY A 121 -5.49 -4.37 -14.83
C GLY A 121 -5.88 -4.13 -16.28
N GLU A 122 -6.57 -3.01 -16.55
CA GLU A 122 -6.88 -2.55 -17.92
C GLU A 122 -5.62 -2.18 -18.70
N ARG A 123 -4.62 -1.58 -18.04
CA ARG A 123 -3.36 -1.16 -18.67
C ARG A 123 -2.35 -2.29 -18.80
N ALA A 124 -2.22 -3.12 -17.78
CA ALA A 124 -1.21 -4.17 -17.69
C ALA A 124 -1.69 -5.34 -16.82
N VAL A 125 -1.60 -5.24 -15.49
CA VAL A 125 -1.97 -6.31 -14.55
C VAL A 125 -2.57 -5.69 -13.29
N ASN A 126 -3.61 -6.33 -12.74
CA ASN A 126 -4.26 -5.89 -11.52
C ASN A 126 -3.41 -6.27 -10.30
N THR A 127 -2.75 -5.28 -9.69
CA THR A 127 -1.83 -5.48 -8.54
C THR A 127 -2.53 -5.90 -7.24
N ASN A 128 -3.87 -5.87 -7.18
CA ASN A 128 -4.61 -6.46 -6.06
C ASN A 128 -4.71 -7.98 -6.15
N LEU A 129 -4.55 -8.53 -7.36
CA LEU A 129 -4.69 -9.96 -7.64
C LEU A 129 -3.35 -10.63 -7.94
N PHE A 130 -2.34 -9.85 -8.31
CA PHE A 130 -1.01 -10.32 -8.66
C PHE A 130 0.07 -9.50 -7.97
N HIS A 131 1.21 -10.13 -7.71
CA HIS A 131 2.43 -9.49 -7.22
C HIS A 131 3.62 -9.89 -8.12
N ILE A 132 4.78 -9.26 -7.95
CA ILE A 132 5.98 -9.64 -8.70
C ILE A 132 6.46 -11.00 -8.25
N TYR A 133 6.70 -11.89 -9.21
CA TYR A 133 7.27 -13.20 -8.93
C TYR A 133 8.67 -13.05 -8.34
N ILE A 134 8.88 -13.72 -7.21
CA ILE A 134 10.18 -13.83 -6.55
C ILE A 134 10.56 -15.30 -6.58
N ASP A 135 11.75 -15.61 -7.11
CA ASP A 135 12.22 -17.00 -7.10
C ASP A 135 12.75 -17.44 -5.73
N ARG A 136 13.22 -18.68 -5.66
CA ARG A 136 13.77 -19.28 -4.44
C ARG A 136 15.09 -18.65 -3.97
N GLU A 137 15.75 -17.88 -4.82
CA GLU A 137 16.97 -17.12 -4.48
C GLU A 137 16.62 -15.69 -4.06
N PHE A 138 15.33 -15.38 -3.85
CA PHE A 138 14.81 -14.06 -3.52
C PHE A 138 15.04 -13.02 -4.62
N PHE A 139 15.21 -13.46 -5.87
CA PHE A 139 15.31 -12.54 -7.00
C PHE A 139 13.93 -12.11 -7.46
N SER A 140 13.70 -10.80 -7.45
CA SER A 140 12.50 -10.17 -7.98
C SER A 140 12.57 -10.08 -9.50
N TYR A 141 11.62 -10.69 -10.21
CA TYR A 141 11.50 -10.62 -11.66
C TYR A 141 10.85 -9.32 -12.14
N GLN A 142 11.34 -8.19 -11.61
CA GLN A 142 11.12 -6.85 -12.11
C GLN A 142 12.50 -6.28 -12.48
N ILE A 143 12.83 -6.29 -13.76
CA ILE A 143 14.14 -5.85 -14.26
C ILE A 143 14.02 -4.70 -15.24
N ASP A 144 15.02 -3.83 -15.25
CA ASP A 144 15.15 -2.78 -16.23
C ASP A 144 16.20 -3.17 -17.29
N ILE A 145 15.86 -2.96 -18.56
CA ILE A 145 16.83 -2.90 -19.66
C ILE A 145 16.76 -1.51 -20.28
N THR A 146 17.91 -0.90 -20.53
CA THR A 146 18.03 0.49 -20.95
C THR A 146 18.81 0.62 -22.25
N ARG A 147 18.49 1.63 -23.05
CA ARG A 147 19.23 1.96 -24.26
C ARG A 147 19.41 3.46 -24.35
N ASP A 148 20.67 3.85 -24.55
CA ASP A 148 21.10 5.20 -24.84
C ASP A 148 21.87 5.13 -26.17
N ASP A 149 21.19 5.48 -27.27
CA ASP A 149 21.78 5.53 -28.61
C ASP A 149 21.91 7.00 -29.03
N ASP A 150 23.06 7.59 -28.69
CA ASP A 150 23.41 8.99 -28.97
C ASP A 150 23.37 9.30 -30.48
N GLU A 151 23.82 8.37 -31.31
CA GLU A 151 23.93 8.54 -32.77
C GLU A 151 22.54 8.70 -33.43
N LYS A 152 21.53 8.01 -32.90
CA LYS A 152 20.14 8.10 -33.38
C LYS A 152 19.27 9.09 -32.60
N GLY A 153 19.83 9.78 -31.61
CA GLY A 153 19.08 10.67 -30.71
C GLY A 153 18.06 9.94 -29.82
N GLU A 154 18.23 8.62 -29.62
CA GLU A 154 17.34 7.78 -28.81
C GLU A 154 17.91 7.63 -27.39
N LEU A 155 17.85 8.73 -26.63
CA LEU A 155 18.35 8.78 -25.26
C LEU A 155 17.29 8.45 -24.21
N GLY A 156 17.68 7.65 -23.21
CA GLY A 156 16.91 7.35 -22.02
C GLY A 156 15.75 6.37 -22.26
N GLN A 157 15.85 5.49 -23.26
CA GLN A 157 14.86 4.46 -23.49
C GLN A 157 14.97 3.36 -22.44
N ARG A 158 13.82 2.93 -21.90
CA ARG A 158 13.80 1.89 -20.87
C ARG A 158 12.61 0.96 -21.02
N TYR A 159 12.87 -0.34 -20.99
CA TYR A 159 11.85 -1.34 -20.70
C TYR A 159 11.99 -1.81 -19.25
N THR A 160 10.89 -1.83 -18.50
CA THR A 160 10.79 -2.56 -17.23
C THR A 160 9.99 -3.84 -17.50
N LEU A 161 10.66 -4.98 -17.43
CA LEU A 161 10.09 -6.31 -17.63
C LEU A 161 9.60 -6.82 -16.29
N HIS A 162 8.39 -7.35 -16.25
CA HIS A 162 7.78 -7.91 -15.04
C HIS A 162 7.27 -9.33 -15.33
N LEU A 163 7.63 -10.27 -14.47
CA LEU A 163 6.92 -11.54 -14.34
C LEU A 163 6.04 -11.45 -13.08
N TRP A 164 4.73 -11.54 -13.28
CA TRP A 164 3.73 -11.47 -12.21
C TRP A 164 3.27 -12.86 -11.80
N GLU A 165 2.98 -13.04 -10.52
CA GLU A 165 2.39 -14.24 -9.92
C GLU A 165 1.06 -13.88 -9.24
N SER A 166 0.03 -14.71 -9.43
CA SER A 166 -1.28 -14.50 -8.82
C SER A 166 -1.24 -14.80 -7.32
N ASN A 167 -2.03 -14.07 -6.54
CA ASN A 167 -2.21 -14.32 -5.11
C ASN A 167 -3.00 -15.63 -4.83
N ALA A 168 -3.72 -16.14 -5.82
CA ALA A 168 -4.49 -17.38 -5.73
C ALA A 168 -3.61 -18.64 -5.83
N LYS A 169 -4.11 -19.76 -5.32
CA LYS A 169 -3.50 -21.10 -5.46
C LYS A 169 -4.44 -22.04 -6.23
N PRO A 170 -3.98 -22.79 -7.24
CA PRO A 170 -2.62 -22.76 -7.80
C PRO A 170 -2.29 -21.42 -8.48
N HIS A 171 -1.00 -21.06 -8.49
CA HIS A 171 -0.54 -19.79 -9.03
C HIS A 171 -0.66 -19.75 -10.57
N LEU A 172 -1.08 -18.61 -11.09
CA LEU A 172 -1.05 -18.24 -12.51
C LEU A 172 -0.16 -17.01 -12.69
N TYR A 173 0.34 -16.81 -13.90
CA TYR A 173 1.39 -15.84 -14.18
C TYR A 173 1.04 -14.93 -15.35
N TRP A 174 1.75 -13.80 -15.41
CA TRP A 174 1.77 -12.87 -16.55
C TRP A 174 3.18 -12.37 -16.83
N PHE A 175 3.56 -12.30 -18.08
CA PHE A 175 4.66 -11.46 -18.55
C PHE A 175 4.13 -10.12 -19.07
N THR A 176 4.77 -9.02 -18.65
CA THR A 176 4.54 -7.70 -19.23
C THR A 176 5.85 -6.93 -19.37
N ALA A 177 5.95 -6.07 -20.38
CA ALA A 177 7.03 -5.10 -20.52
C ALA A 177 6.47 -3.68 -20.60
N LYS A 178 6.87 -2.83 -19.66
CA LYS A 178 6.54 -1.40 -19.62
C LYS A 178 7.63 -0.62 -20.35
N PHE A 179 7.29 0.12 -21.39
CA PHE A 179 8.23 0.93 -22.15
C PHE A 179 8.11 2.42 -21.82
N MET A 180 9.25 3.08 -21.64
CA MET A 180 9.38 4.52 -21.57
C MET A 180 10.29 4.98 -22.71
N LYS A 181 9.77 5.88 -23.56
CA LYS A 181 10.48 6.34 -24.75
C LYS A 181 11.61 7.32 -24.43
N LYS A 182 11.44 8.12 -23.38
CA LYS A 182 12.40 9.12 -22.92
C LYS A 182 12.46 9.13 -21.40
N LYS A 183 13.56 9.62 -20.85
CA LYS A 183 13.68 9.90 -19.42
C LYS A 183 12.64 10.95 -19.00
N GLY A 184 11.85 10.64 -17.97
CA GLY A 184 10.81 11.54 -17.45
C GLY A 184 9.46 11.50 -18.20
N ASP A 185 9.30 10.60 -19.18
CA ASP A 185 8.02 10.41 -19.87
C ASP A 185 6.92 9.99 -18.88
N SER A 186 5.74 10.61 -19.01
CA SER A 186 4.59 10.38 -18.12
C SER A 186 3.63 9.31 -18.64
N GLN A 187 3.73 8.94 -19.93
CA GLN A 187 2.81 8.00 -20.58
C GLN A 187 3.56 6.76 -21.08
N PRO A 188 3.77 5.75 -20.21
CA PRO A 188 4.41 4.51 -20.61
C PRO A 188 3.48 3.69 -21.52
N SER A 189 4.04 3.01 -22.51
CA SER A 189 3.32 1.96 -23.25
C SER A 189 3.55 0.60 -22.62
N PHE A 190 2.60 -0.31 -22.79
CA PHE A 190 2.66 -1.65 -22.20
C PHE A 190 2.58 -2.71 -23.30
N HIS A 191 3.48 -3.68 -23.22
CA HIS A 191 3.43 -4.91 -23.99
C HIS A 191 2.97 -6.05 -23.06
N ARG A 192 1.85 -6.68 -23.41
CA ARG A 192 1.29 -7.84 -22.71
C ARG A 192 0.89 -8.87 -23.78
N PRO A 193 1.77 -9.81 -24.11
CA PRO A 193 1.56 -10.71 -25.25
C PRO A 193 0.48 -11.78 -24.99
N SER A 194 0.32 -12.21 -23.74
CA SER A 194 -0.69 -13.22 -23.39
C SER A 194 -2.10 -12.60 -23.33
N PRO A 195 -3.14 -13.32 -23.77
CA PRO A 195 -4.54 -12.88 -23.64
C PRO A 195 -5.14 -13.21 -22.26
N CYS A 196 -4.65 -14.25 -21.58
CA CYS A 196 -5.09 -14.70 -20.26
C CYS A 196 -3.89 -15.18 -19.41
N SER A 197 -4.02 -15.20 -18.09
CA SER A 197 -2.94 -15.60 -17.18
C SER A 197 -2.66 -17.08 -17.37
N GLY A 198 -1.38 -17.46 -17.42
CA GLY A 198 -0.98 -18.81 -17.78
C GLY A 198 -0.12 -19.52 -16.73
N PRO A 199 0.26 -20.77 -17.02
CA PRO A 199 1.30 -21.47 -16.26
C PRO A 199 2.63 -20.73 -16.32
N TRP A 200 3.42 -20.86 -15.25
CA TRP A 200 4.72 -20.16 -15.12
C TRP A 200 5.64 -20.34 -16.33
N ARG A 201 5.79 -21.57 -16.82
CA ARG A 201 6.72 -21.90 -17.91
C ARG A 201 6.46 -21.05 -19.16
N ARG A 202 5.19 -20.95 -19.58
CA ARG A 202 4.79 -20.16 -20.76
C ARG A 202 5.17 -18.69 -20.61
N GLU A 203 4.82 -18.07 -19.49
CA GLU A 203 5.06 -16.64 -19.27
C GLU A 203 6.55 -16.34 -19.08
N MET A 204 7.29 -17.26 -18.46
CA MET A 204 8.74 -17.17 -18.34
C MET A 204 9.43 -17.30 -19.70
N ASP A 205 8.95 -18.18 -20.59
CA ASP A 205 9.51 -18.31 -21.94
C ASP A 205 9.29 -17.02 -22.74
N LEU A 206 8.10 -16.40 -22.65
CA LEU A 206 7.82 -15.09 -23.24
C LEU A 206 8.73 -13.98 -22.69
N PHE A 207 8.98 -13.97 -21.38
CA PHE A 207 9.92 -13.05 -20.74
C PHE A 207 11.34 -13.21 -21.32
N VAL A 208 11.82 -14.46 -21.40
CA VAL A 208 13.17 -14.78 -21.90
C VAL A 208 13.32 -14.42 -23.37
N ASP A 209 12.32 -14.73 -24.19
CA ASP A 209 12.30 -14.38 -25.61
C ASP A 209 12.33 -12.87 -25.82
N PHE A 210 11.51 -12.12 -25.08
CA PHE A 210 11.50 -10.67 -25.16
C PHE A 210 12.85 -10.08 -24.74
N PHE A 211 13.44 -10.56 -23.64
CA PHE A 211 14.77 -10.15 -23.19
C PHE A 211 15.82 -10.39 -24.28
N ARG A 212 15.84 -11.58 -24.87
CA ARG A 212 16.77 -11.94 -25.94
C ARG A 212 16.60 -11.07 -27.18
N ILE A 213 15.36 -10.83 -27.63
CA ILE A 213 15.07 -9.99 -28.80
C ILE A 213 15.58 -8.56 -28.57
N LYS A 214 15.43 -8.01 -27.36
CA LYS A 214 15.81 -6.62 -27.06
C LYS A 214 17.30 -6.45 -26.76
N THR A 215 17.95 -7.43 -26.17
CA THR A 215 19.33 -7.34 -25.70
C THR A 215 20.34 -8.08 -26.58
N GLY A 216 19.88 -9.03 -27.41
CA GLY A 216 20.75 -9.95 -28.15
C GLY A 216 21.45 -11.00 -27.29
N ILE A 217 21.10 -11.08 -26.00
CA ILE A 217 21.72 -11.98 -25.01
C ILE A 217 20.67 -12.97 -24.53
N GLU A 218 21.01 -14.26 -24.51
CA GLU A 218 20.19 -15.29 -23.87
C GLU A 218 20.05 -14.99 -22.38
N TRP A 219 18.86 -15.20 -21.80
CA TRP A 219 18.62 -14.87 -20.37
C TRP A 219 19.64 -15.53 -19.42
N GLN A 220 20.04 -16.75 -19.74
CA GLN A 220 21.05 -17.51 -18.97
C GLN A 220 22.46 -16.96 -19.06
N ASP A 221 22.73 -16.12 -20.08
CA ASP A 221 24.01 -15.46 -20.32
C ASP A 221 24.02 -13.99 -19.88
N ARG A 222 22.96 -13.53 -19.19
CA ARG A 222 22.76 -12.11 -18.81
C ARG A 222 23.88 -11.50 -17.96
N VAL A 223 24.62 -12.32 -17.21
CA VAL A 223 25.82 -11.89 -16.46
C VAL A 223 27.07 -12.08 -17.32
N LEU A 224 27.21 -13.25 -17.93
CA LEU A 224 28.37 -13.62 -18.76
C LEU A 224 28.61 -12.65 -19.93
N ARG A 225 27.54 -12.18 -20.58
CA ARG A 225 27.59 -11.28 -21.74
C ARG A 225 27.16 -9.85 -21.43
N GLN A 226 27.14 -9.47 -20.15
CA GLN A 226 26.81 -8.10 -19.76
C GLN A 226 27.74 -7.11 -20.47
N LYS A 227 27.16 -6.04 -21.07
CA LYS A 227 27.90 -4.96 -21.76
C LYS A 227 28.80 -5.44 -22.92
N THR A 228 28.51 -6.59 -23.53
CA THR A 228 29.25 -7.06 -24.72
C THR A 228 28.57 -6.73 -26.05
N MET A 229 27.30 -6.31 -26.01
CA MET A 229 26.51 -6.00 -27.21
C MET A 229 26.63 -4.52 -27.58
N PRO A 230 26.54 -4.15 -28.88
CA PRO A 230 26.56 -2.75 -29.32
C PRO A 230 25.45 -1.91 -28.67
N ASN A 231 25.65 -0.59 -28.60
CA ASN A 231 24.70 0.36 -28.00
C ASN A 231 23.33 0.40 -28.70
N SER A 232 23.22 -0.13 -29.92
CA SER A 232 21.96 -0.28 -30.63
C SER A 232 20.99 -1.26 -29.96
N PHE A 233 21.51 -2.19 -29.12
CA PHE A 233 20.73 -3.11 -28.30
C PHE A 233 20.46 -2.53 -26.91
N PHE A 234 19.37 -3.00 -26.28
CA PHE A 234 19.13 -2.70 -24.87
C PHE A 234 20.13 -3.44 -23.98
N GLN A 235 20.59 -2.76 -22.95
CA GLN A 235 21.58 -3.26 -22.00
C GLN A 235 20.91 -3.61 -20.69
N TYR A 236 21.27 -4.77 -20.12
CA TYR A 236 20.86 -5.19 -18.79
C TYR A 236 22.01 -4.98 -17.80
N SER A 237 21.69 -4.54 -16.59
CA SER A 237 22.64 -4.49 -15.48
C SER A 237 22.12 -5.38 -14.35
N PRO A 238 22.84 -6.47 -14.00
CA PRO A 238 22.51 -7.29 -12.84
C PRO A 238 22.53 -6.45 -11.54
N PRO A 239 21.74 -6.84 -10.53
CA PRO A 239 21.82 -6.26 -9.20
C PRO A 239 23.24 -6.30 -8.64
N VAL A 240 23.66 -5.20 -8.00
CA VAL A 240 24.98 -5.07 -7.36
C VAL A 240 24.90 -5.33 -5.84
N SER A 241 26.06 -5.44 -5.20
CA SER A 241 26.21 -5.49 -3.73
C SER A 241 25.61 -6.73 -3.07
N GLY A 242 25.91 -7.92 -3.60
CA GLY A 242 25.48 -9.21 -3.01
C GLY A 242 23.99 -9.51 -3.15
N LYS A 243 23.25 -8.69 -3.90
CA LYS A 243 21.85 -8.99 -4.24
C LYS A 243 21.78 -10.19 -5.19
N PRO A 244 20.74 -11.02 -5.07
CA PRO A 244 20.58 -12.16 -5.95
C PRO A 244 20.43 -11.69 -7.40
N VAL A 245 20.94 -12.48 -8.34
CA VAL A 245 20.84 -12.22 -9.79
C VAL A 245 19.84 -13.16 -10.47
N GLY A 246 19.14 -13.94 -9.66
CA GLY A 246 18.11 -14.90 -10.06
C GLY A 246 18.66 -16.20 -10.61
N ARG A 247 17.77 -17.17 -10.72
CA ARG A 247 18.10 -18.52 -11.17
C ARG A 247 18.43 -18.58 -12.67
N ARG A 248 18.86 -19.77 -13.12
CA ARG A 248 19.11 -20.12 -14.52
C ARG A 248 20.23 -19.30 -15.16
N LEU A 249 21.33 -19.06 -14.45
CA LEU A 249 22.58 -18.71 -15.12
C LEU A 249 23.13 -19.95 -15.83
N ARG A 250 23.83 -19.76 -16.94
CA ARG A 250 24.47 -20.86 -17.68
C ARG A 250 25.56 -21.54 -16.83
N PHE A 251 26.29 -20.76 -16.05
CA PHE A 251 27.34 -21.19 -15.14
C PHE A 251 27.15 -20.54 -13.76
N CYS A 252 27.98 -20.89 -12.77
CA CYS A 252 27.96 -20.20 -11.49
C CYS A 252 28.31 -18.71 -11.66
N TYR A 253 27.86 -17.90 -10.70
CA TYR A 253 27.96 -16.44 -10.78
C TYR A 253 29.40 -15.95 -10.96
N ASP A 254 30.33 -16.47 -10.15
CA ASP A 254 31.75 -16.07 -10.18
C ASP A 254 32.41 -16.39 -11.53
N TYR A 255 32.12 -17.56 -12.10
CA TYR A 255 32.61 -17.94 -13.42
C TYR A 255 32.03 -17.04 -14.52
N CYS A 256 30.73 -16.69 -14.45
CA CYS A 256 30.15 -15.74 -15.38
C CYS A 256 30.83 -14.37 -15.33
N LEU A 257 31.20 -13.89 -14.13
CA LEU A 257 31.91 -12.62 -13.96
C LEU A 257 33.35 -12.69 -14.50
N GLU A 258 34.08 -13.76 -14.21
CA GLU A 258 35.43 -13.99 -14.72
C GLU A 258 35.47 -13.96 -16.25
N VAL A 259 34.60 -14.74 -16.89
CA VAL A 259 34.51 -14.81 -18.35
C VAL A 259 34.09 -13.46 -18.94
N ASN A 260 33.17 -12.74 -18.29
CA ASN A 260 32.78 -11.40 -18.73
C ASN A 260 33.96 -10.41 -18.67
N ALA A 261 34.75 -10.45 -17.60
CA ALA A 261 35.92 -9.59 -17.43
C ALA A 261 36.96 -9.88 -18.51
N GLN A 262 37.27 -11.16 -18.76
CA GLN A 262 38.19 -11.58 -19.83
C GLN A 262 37.71 -11.11 -21.21
N GLN A 263 36.43 -11.29 -21.54
CA GLN A 263 35.85 -10.82 -22.82
C GLN A 263 35.94 -9.30 -23.00
N ARG A 264 35.92 -8.55 -21.90
CA ARG A 264 35.96 -7.08 -21.89
C ARG A 264 37.36 -6.51 -21.65
N GLY A 265 38.38 -7.36 -21.52
CA GLY A 265 39.75 -6.95 -21.23
C GLY A 265 39.91 -6.28 -19.86
N LEU A 266 39.07 -6.66 -18.88
CA LEU A 266 39.11 -6.15 -17.51
C LEU A 266 39.88 -7.11 -16.59
N PRO A 267 40.58 -6.59 -15.57
CA PRO A 267 41.25 -7.44 -14.59
C PRO A 267 40.23 -8.27 -13.78
N TRP A 268 40.61 -9.51 -13.45
CA TRP A 268 39.84 -10.40 -12.58
C TRP A 268 40.77 -11.10 -11.57
N PRO A 269 40.47 -11.09 -10.26
CA PRO A 269 39.35 -10.38 -9.61
C PRO A 269 39.47 -8.85 -9.77
N PRO A 270 38.36 -8.09 -9.58
CA PRO A 270 38.40 -6.63 -9.64
C PRO A 270 39.42 -6.07 -8.65
N ILE A 271 40.22 -5.09 -9.07
CA ILE A 271 41.15 -4.38 -8.18
C ILE A 271 40.30 -3.56 -7.19
N GLU A 272 40.62 -3.66 -5.90
CA GLU A 272 39.96 -2.89 -4.81
C GLU A 272 40.08 -1.37 -5.01
#